data_AF-A0A937B4M8-F1
#
_entry.id   AF-A0A937B4M8-F1
#
_cell.length_a   1.000
_cell.length_b   1.000
_cell.length_c   1.000
_cell.angle_alpha   90.00
_cell.angle_beta   90.00
_cell.angle_gamma   90.00
#
_symmetry.space_group_name_H-M   'P 1'
#
loop_
_entity.id
_entity.type
_entity.pdbx_description
1 polymer ?
#
loop_
_entity_poly.entity_id
_entity_poly.type
_entity_poly.pdbx_seq_one_letter_code
_entity_poly.pdbx_strand_id
1 'polypeptide(L)'
;MKKIVLAFVFAALGQYTFAASNNAAAAPNIGKLITMFTGSLSPDAFTSAWDAGGKKEFTKKVKNNANMPVVGTALSNLASTYLTDAAFKTGWQTVKSKWIKDAAAAKTVQNVAGSLLTLQQYINPSMFTSKWSKIQPYWETGLKTLAS
;
A
#
# COMPACT_ATOMS: atom_id res chain seq x y z
N MET A 1 71.37 -4.17 8.46
CA MET A 1 70.77 -4.40 9.79
C MET A 1 69.24 -4.37 9.65
N LYS A 2 68.58 -5.32 10.33
CA LYS A 2 67.14 -5.43 10.69
C LYS A 2 66.07 -5.57 9.56
N LYS A 3 65.31 -6.65 9.72
CA LYS A 3 64.13 -7.14 9.00
C LYS A 3 62.82 -6.52 9.58
N ILE A 4 61.68 -6.88 8.95
CA ILE A 4 60.25 -6.94 9.37
C ILE A 4 59.40 -6.02 8.47
N VAL A 5 58.72 -6.50 7.40
CA VAL A 5 57.50 -7.35 7.26
C VAL A 5 56.26 -6.79 7.96
N LEU A 6 55.21 -6.50 7.16
CA LEU A 6 53.75 -6.69 7.39
C LEU A 6 53.02 -5.62 6.54
N ALA A 7 51.91 -5.86 5.85
CA ALA A 7 51.17 -7.04 5.42
C ALA A 7 50.20 -6.56 4.32
N PHE A 8 49.92 -7.42 3.36
CA PHE A 8 48.83 -7.25 2.39
C PHE A 8 47.49 -7.09 3.11
N VAL A 9 46.64 -6.16 2.65
CA VAL A 9 45.19 -6.37 2.69
C VAL A 9 44.59 -6.05 1.32
N PHE A 10 43.80 -7.03 0.90
CA PHE A 10 43.20 -7.25 -0.39
C PHE A 10 42.16 -6.21 -0.80
N ALA A 11 41.99 -6.14 -2.12
CA ALA A 11 40.85 -5.55 -2.79
C ALA A 11 39.51 -6.10 -2.27
N ALA A 12 38.54 -5.19 -2.11
CA ALA A 12 37.13 -5.52 -2.25
C ALA A 12 36.44 -4.34 -2.95
N LEU A 13 36.63 -4.25 -4.26
CA LEU A 13 35.57 -3.73 -5.12
C LEU A 13 34.40 -4.68 -4.91
N GLY A 14 33.51 -4.31 -3.99
CA GLY A 14 32.23 -4.98 -3.80
C GLY A 14 31.46 -4.86 -5.10
N GLN A 15 31.65 -5.84 -5.98
CA GLN A 15 30.74 -6.15 -7.04
C GLN A 15 29.40 -6.38 -6.35
N TYR A 16 28.51 -5.40 -6.44
CA TYR A 16 27.08 -5.66 -6.31
C TYR A 16 26.73 -6.51 -7.53
N THR A 17 27.03 -7.80 -7.45
CA THR A 17 26.33 -8.78 -8.27
C THR A 17 24.90 -8.73 -7.77
N PHE A 18 24.06 -8.02 -8.51
CA PHE A 18 22.64 -8.32 -8.51
C PHE A 18 22.54 -9.75 -9.01
N ALA A 19 22.58 -10.70 -8.08
CA ALA A 19 22.05 -12.02 -8.35
C ALA A 19 20.60 -11.76 -8.76
N ALA A 20 20.35 -11.83 -10.06
CA ALA A 20 19.00 -12.01 -10.59
C ALA A 20 18.54 -13.36 -10.04
N SER A 21 18.03 -13.35 -8.80
CA SER A 21 17.29 -14.49 -8.30
C SER A 21 16.07 -14.57 -9.21
N ASN A 22 15.95 -15.67 -9.96
CA ASN A 22 14.70 -16.12 -10.56
C ASN A 22 13.70 -16.51 -9.46
N ASN A 23 13.49 -15.62 -8.48
CA ASN A 23 12.33 -15.64 -7.62
C ASN A 23 11.18 -15.34 -8.55
N ALA A 24 10.37 -16.36 -8.86
CA ALA A 24 9.00 -16.12 -9.28
C ALA A 24 8.43 -15.11 -8.27
N ALA A 25 8.30 -13.85 -8.68
CA ALA A 25 7.88 -12.79 -7.79
C ALA A 25 6.58 -13.25 -7.15
N ALA A 26 6.57 -13.42 -5.82
CA ALA A 26 5.39 -13.89 -5.13
C ALA A 26 4.20 -13.04 -5.59
N ALA A 27 3.15 -13.70 -6.09
CA ALA A 27 2.02 -13.01 -6.69
C ALA A 27 1.56 -11.86 -5.79
N PRO A 28 1.27 -10.67 -6.34
CA PRO A 28 0.91 -9.51 -5.52
C PRO A 28 -0.25 -9.87 -4.59
N ASN A 29 -0.12 -9.55 -3.31
CA ASN A 29 -1.13 -9.87 -2.31
C ASN A 29 -1.94 -8.61 -2.00
N ILE A 30 -3.25 -8.64 -2.31
CA ILE A 30 -4.10 -7.46 -2.16
C ILE A 30 -4.11 -6.91 -0.73
N GLY A 31 -4.08 -7.78 0.29
CA GLY A 31 -4.02 -7.37 1.69
C GLY A 31 -2.72 -6.65 2.05
N LYS A 32 -1.59 -7.11 1.49
CA LYS A 32 -0.29 -6.42 1.64
C LYS A 32 -0.32 -5.05 0.96
N LEU A 33 -0.86 -4.95 -0.26
CA LEU A 33 -0.96 -3.69 -1.00
C LEU A 33 -1.86 -2.68 -0.31
N ILE A 34 -3.00 -3.10 0.23
CA ILE A 34 -3.87 -2.24 1.05
C ILE A 34 -3.13 -1.75 2.29
N THR A 35 -2.41 -2.64 2.98
CA THR A 35 -1.64 -2.25 4.18
C THR A 35 -0.53 -1.26 3.84
N MET A 36 0.20 -1.47 2.74
CA MET A 36 1.21 -0.53 2.24
C MET A 36 0.62 0.85 1.93
N PHE A 37 -0.54 0.89 1.27
CA PHE A 37 -1.26 2.13 0.99
C PHE A 37 -1.61 2.87 2.28
N THR A 38 -2.33 2.22 3.20
CA THR A 38 -2.75 2.86 4.46
C THR A 38 -1.57 3.26 5.35
N GLY A 39 -0.48 2.48 5.34
CA GLY A 39 0.74 2.80 6.08
C GLY A 39 1.57 3.92 5.45
N SER A 40 1.26 4.31 4.21
CA SER A 40 1.92 5.41 3.50
C SER A 40 1.16 6.73 3.66
N LEU A 41 -0.04 6.72 4.22
CA LEU A 41 -0.79 7.93 4.56
C LEU A 41 -0.26 8.54 5.87
N SER A 42 -0.25 9.86 5.92
CA SER A 42 0.08 10.65 7.11
C SER A 42 -1.02 10.49 8.18
N PRO A 43 -0.70 10.67 9.47
CA PRO A 43 -1.70 10.63 10.55
C PRO A 43 -2.87 11.59 10.32
N ASP A 44 -2.61 12.78 9.76
CA ASP A 44 -3.63 13.82 9.51
C ASP A 44 -4.67 13.41 8.44
N ALA A 45 -4.38 12.38 7.65
CA ALA A 45 -5.33 11.79 6.73
C ALA A 45 -6.46 11.05 7.45
N PHE A 46 -6.27 10.68 8.73
CA PHE A 46 -7.18 9.82 9.47
C PHE A 46 -8.03 10.57 10.50
N THR A 47 -9.24 10.07 10.71
CA THR A 47 -10.12 10.51 11.80
C THR A 47 -9.67 9.90 13.13
N SER A 48 -10.11 10.46 14.26
CA SER A 48 -9.84 9.89 15.59
C SER A 48 -10.39 8.46 15.76
N ALA A 49 -11.44 8.09 15.02
CA ALA A 49 -12.01 6.74 15.03
C ALA A 49 -11.02 5.69 14.51
N TRP A 50 -10.09 6.08 13.63
CA TRP A 50 -9.02 5.19 13.17
C TRP A 50 -8.11 4.75 14.33
N ASP A 51 -7.70 5.71 15.17
CA ASP A 51 -6.82 5.46 16.31
C ASP A 51 -7.56 4.82 17.50
N ALA A 52 -8.87 5.09 17.64
CA ALA A 52 -9.74 4.48 18.64
C ALA A 52 -10.07 2.98 18.39
N GLY A 53 -9.31 2.30 17.52
CA GLY A 53 -9.43 0.86 17.24
C GLY A 53 -9.79 0.54 15.79
N GLY A 54 -10.19 1.54 14.99
CA GLY A 54 -10.52 1.36 13.57
C GLY A 54 -9.38 0.72 12.77
N LYS A 55 -8.12 1.11 13.03
CA LYS A 55 -6.92 0.55 12.41
C LYS A 55 -6.77 -0.96 12.65
N LYS A 56 -7.03 -1.41 13.88
CA LYS A 56 -6.92 -2.83 14.27
C LYS A 56 -7.98 -3.66 13.55
N GLU A 57 -9.23 -3.20 13.57
CA GLU A 57 -10.34 -3.89 12.90
C GLU A 57 -10.18 -3.91 11.38
N PHE A 58 -9.76 -2.79 10.78
CA PHE A 58 -9.43 -2.72 9.36
C PHE A 58 -8.34 -3.73 8.99
N THR A 59 -7.22 -3.73 9.73
CA THR A 59 -6.10 -4.64 9.48
C THR A 59 -6.53 -6.10 9.60
N LYS A 60 -7.36 -6.44 10.58
CA LYS A 60 -7.91 -7.79 10.75
C LYS A 60 -8.70 -8.23 9.52
N LYS A 61 -9.60 -7.38 9.02
CA LYS A 61 -10.42 -7.66 7.83
C LYS A 61 -9.58 -7.80 6.55
N VAL A 62 -8.60 -6.92 6.36
CA VAL A 62 -7.73 -6.91 5.17
C VAL A 62 -6.73 -8.05 5.16
N LYS A 63 -6.24 -8.48 6.34
CA LYS A 63 -5.39 -9.67 6.45
C LYS A 63 -6.15 -10.96 6.10
N ASN A 64 -7.46 -11.00 6.36
CA ASN A 64 -8.34 -12.07 5.90
C ASN A 64 -8.70 -11.89 4.41
N ASN A 65 -7.68 -11.84 3.56
CA ASN A 65 -7.76 -11.58 2.13
C ASN A 65 -8.32 -12.76 1.31
N ALA A 66 -8.92 -13.76 1.96
CA ALA A 66 -9.63 -14.84 1.28
C ALA A 66 -11.09 -14.45 0.97
N ASN A 67 -11.64 -13.44 1.65
CA ASN A 67 -13.03 -13.00 1.50
C ASN A 67 -13.08 -11.56 0.95
N MET A 68 -13.16 -11.44 -0.38
CA MET A 68 -13.18 -10.14 -1.06
C MET A 68 -14.34 -9.22 -0.64
N PRO A 69 -15.58 -9.72 -0.42
CA PRO A 69 -16.64 -8.90 0.17
C PRO A 69 -16.26 -8.24 1.51
N VAL A 70 -15.56 -8.96 2.39
CA VAL A 70 -15.07 -8.41 3.66
C VAL A 70 -13.99 -7.35 3.45
N VAL A 71 -13.07 -7.58 2.51
CA VAL A 71 -12.02 -6.62 2.15
C VAL A 71 -12.61 -5.36 1.51
N GLY A 72 -13.56 -5.52 0.60
CA GLY A 72 -14.29 -4.44 -0.06
C GLY A 72 -15.06 -3.57 0.93
N THR A 73 -15.76 -4.20 1.88
CA THR A 73 -16.41 -3.49 3.00
C THR A 73 -15.38 -2.74 3.86
N ALA A 74 -14.21 -3.33 4.13
CA ALA A 74 -13.16 -2.65 4.88
C ALA A 74 -12.63 -1.41 4.15
N LEU A 75 -12.44 -1.48 2.82
CA LEU A 75 -12.07 -0.32 1.99
C LEU A 75 -13.15 0.76 1.97
N SER A 76 -14.42 0.37 1.85
CA SER A 76 -15.55 1.29 1.97
C SER A 76 -15.53 2.04 3.31
N ASN A 77 -15.31 1.33 4.42
CA ASN A 77 -15.24 1.94 5.76
C ASN A 77 -14.01 2.83 5.92
N LEU A 78 -12.86 2.45 5.33
CA LEU A 78 -11.68 3.31 5.29
C LEU A 78 -12.04 4.69 4.72
N ALA A 79 -12.63 4.73 3.52
CA ALA A 79 -12.90 6.00 2.86
C ALA A 79 -14.09 6.79 3.42
N SER A 80 -15.03 6.13 4.10
CA SER A 80 -16.25 6.76 4.62
C SER A 80 -16.18 7.13 6.11
N THR A 81 -15.36 6.45 6.89
CA THR A 81 -15.31 6.60 8.35
C THR A 81 -13.93 6.98 8.87
N TYR A 82 -12.88 6.40 8.29
CA TYR A 82 -11.53 6.52 8.86
C TYR A 82 -10.65 7.57 8.20
N LEU A 83 -10.99 8.01 6.98
CA LEU A 83 -10.30 9.12 6.33
C LEU A 83 -11.05 10.44 6.56
N THR A 84 -10.31 11.51 6.82
CA THR A 84 -10.86 12.87 6.94
C THR A 84 -11.31 13.37 5.57
N ASP A 85 -12.23 14.34 5.51
CA ASP A 85 -12.59 14.94 4.21
C ASP A 85 -11.39 15.68 3.57
N ALA A 86 -10.48 16.23 4.40
CA ALA A 86 -9.22 16.83 3.94
C ALA A 86 -8.26 15.81 3.28
N ALA A 87 -8.42 14.52 3.57
CA ALA A 87 -7.63 13.46 2.95
C ALA A 87 -7.86 13.39 1.43
N PHE A 88 -8.97 13.96 0.93
CA PHE A 88 -9.41 13.82 -0.44
C PHE A 88 -9.27 15.11 -1.26
N LYS A 89 -9.16 14.96 -2.58
CA LYS A 89 -9.27 16.04 -3.56
C LYS A 89 -10.72 16.48 -3.73
N THR A 90 -10.93 17.72 -4.20
CA THR A 90 -12.26 18.34 -4.43
C THR A 90 -13.23 17.49 -5.27
N GLY A 91 -12.74 16.64 -6.18
CA GLY A 91 -13.57 15.76 -7.01
C GLY A 91 -14.16 14.54 -6.28
N TRP A 92 -13.66 14.16 -5.11
CA TRP A 92 -14.05 12.93 -4.43
C TRP A 92 -15.55 12.87 -4.10
N GLN A 93 -16.14 13.97 -3.64
CA GLN A 93 -17.54 14.00 -3.21
C GLN A 93 -18.50 13.61 -4.35
N THR A 94 -18.12 13.87 -5.61
CA THR A 94 -18.93 13.51 -6.79
C THR A 94 -18.95 12.00 -7.07
N VAL A 95 -17.88 11.28 -6.69
CA VAL A 95 -17.74 9.84 -6.93
C VAL A 95 -17.92 8.98 -5.68
N LYS A 96 -17.82 9.58 -4.49
CA LYS A 96 -17.78 8.91 -3.18
C LYS A 96 -18.91 7.90 -3.01
N SER A 97 -20.16 8.30 -3.26
CA SER A 97 -21.33 7.43 -3.04
C SER A 97 -21.31 6.18 -3.92
N LYS A 98 -21.00 6.34 -5.21
CA LYS A 98 -20.88 5.23 -6.15
C LYS A 98 -19.70 4.34 -5.78
N TRP A 99 -18.54 4.95 -5.52
CA TRP A 99 -17.33 4.21 -5.13
C TRP A 99 -17.54 3.36 -3.87
N ILE A 100 -18.19 3.92 -2.83
CA ILE A 100 -18.51 3.19 -1.59
C ILE A 100 -19.35 1.95 -1.88
N LYS A 101 -20.40 2.09 -2.70
CA LYS A 101 -21.27 0.98 -3.10
C LYS A 101 -20.50 -0.09 -3.87
N ASP A 102 -19.71 0.32 -4.85
CA ASP A 102 -18.93 -0.59 -5.69
C ASP A 102 -17.85 -1.33 -4.89
N ALA A 103 -17.15 -0.62 -4.00
CA ALA A 103 -16.14 -1.20 -3.12
C ALA A 103 -16.77 -2.21 -2.15
N ALA A 104 -17.90 -1.89 -1.52
CA ALA A 104 -18.61 -2.80 -0.62
C ALA A 104 -19.19 -4.03 -1.36
N ALA A 105 -19.55 -3.88 -2.62
CA ALA A 105 -20.06 -4.97 -3.47
C ALA A 105 -18.97 -5.82 -4.14
N ALA A 106 -17.68 -5.53 -3.89
CA ALA A 106 -16.57 -6.24 -4.50
C ALA A 106 -16.59 -7.75 -4.18
N LYS A 107 -16.58 -8.58 -5.22
CA LYS A 107 -16.57 -10.06 -5.08
C LYS A 107 -15.25 -10.69 -5.50
N THR A 108 -14.43 -9.96 -6.23
CA THR A 108 -13.16 -10.45 -6.76
C THR A 108 -11.98 -9.57 -6.33
N VAL A 109 -10.77 -10.11 -6.44
CA VAL A 109 -9.54 -9.36 -6.14
C VAL A 109 -9.40 -8.19 -7.11
N GLN A 110 -9.81 -8.36 -8.37
CA GLN A 110 -9.85 -7.32 -9.40
C GLN A 110 -10.73 -6.14 -8.97
N ASN A 111 -11.93 -6.40 -8.44
CA ASN A 111 -12.82 -5.33 -7.98
C ASN A 111 -12.19 -4.52 -6.83
N VAL A 112 -11.56 -5.21 -5.87
CA VAL A 112 -10.87 -4.57 -4.75
C VAL A 112 -9.67 -3.77 -5.24
N ALA A 113 -8.87 -4.33 -6.14
CA ALA A 113 -7.70 -3.66 -6.72
C ALA A 113 -8.09 -2.40 -7.49
N GLY A 114 -9.12 -2.47 -8.35
CA GLY A 114 -9.65 -1.32 -9.07
C GLY A 114 -10.23 -0.25 -8.15
N SER A 115 -10.93 -0.65 -7.09
CA SER A 115 -11.44 0.27 -6.07
C SER A 115 -10.30 1.00 -5.36
N LEU A 116 -9.24 0.27 -5.00
CA LEU A 116 -8.07 0.83 -4.32
C LEU A 116 -7.26 1.78 -5.23
N LEU A 117 -7.10 1.45 -6.52
CA LEU A 117 -6.50 2.36 -7.51
C LEU A 117 -7.31 3.65 -7.62
N THR A 118 -8.64 3.53 -7.74
CA THR A 118 -9.52 4.70 -7.80
C THR A 118 -9.40 5.54 -6.54
N LEU A 119 -9.41 4.92 -5.35
CA LEU A 119 -9.27 5.63 -4.08
C LEU A 119 -7.97 6.45 -4.04
N GLN A 120 -6.84 5.84 -4.42
CA GLN A 120 -5.53 6.51 -4.44
C GLN A 120 -5.52 7.75 -5.35
N GLN A 121 -6.19 7.71 -6.49
CA GLN A 121 -6.29 8.86 -7.41
C GLN A 121 -6.99 10.06 -6.77
N TYR A 122 -7.91 9.82 -5.82
CA TYR A 122 -8.65 10.85 -5.11
C TYR A 122 -8.02 11.28 -3.79
N ILE A 123 -6.97 10.62 -3.29
CA ILE A 123 -6.23 11.10 -2.13
C ILE A 123 -5.40 12.33 -2.48
N ASN A 124 -5.46 13.36 -1.65
CA ASN A 124 -4.62 14.54 -1.77
C ASN A 124 -3.13 14.15 -1.61
N PRO A 125 -2.23 14.50 -2.56
CA PRO A 125 -0.82 14.15 -2.47
C PRO A 125 -0.13 14.56 -1.16
N SER A 126 -0.55 15.67 -0.55
CA SER A 126 0.00 16.15 0.74
C SER A 126 -0.29 15.21 1.91
N MET A 127 -1.25 14.30 1.74
CA MET A 127 -1.66 13.35 2.78
C MET A 127 -0.82 12.08 2.76
N PHE A 128 0.07 11.92 1.78
CA PHE A 128 1.05 10.85 1.78
C PHE A 128 2.33 11.25 2.51
N THR A 129 2.93 10.29 3.19
CA THR A 129 4.28 10.42 3.74
C THR A 129 5.33 10.45 2.63
N SER A 130 6.52 10.98 2.93
CA SER A 130 7.66 10.99 1.99
C SER A 130 8.11 9.60 1.52
N LYS A 131 7.70 8.53 2.21
CA LYS A 131 7.98 7.14 1.80
C LYS A 131 7.12 6.70 0.62
N TRP A 132 5.97 7.33 0.39
CA TRP A 132 5.03 6.92 -0.64
C TRP A 132 5.66 6.94 -2.03
N SER A 133 6.42 7.97 -2.39
CA SER A 133 7.07 8.07 -3.71
C SER A 133 7.99 6.90 -4.03
N LYS A 134 8.57 6.26 -3.02
CA LYS A 134 9.42 5.07 -3.16
C LYS A 134 8.61 3.79 -3.33
N ILE A 135 7.43 3.72 -2.72
CA ILE A 135 6.58 2.51 -2.69
C ILE A 135 5.57 2.51 -3.85
N GLN A 136 5.11 3.69 -4.26
CA GLN A 136 4.04 3.88 -5.25
C GLN A 136 4.26 3.11 -6.55
N PRO A 137 5.44 3.13 -7.21
CA PRO A 137 5.62 2.43 -8.49
C PRO A 137 5.41 0.92 -8.36
N TYR A 138 5.95 0.32 -7.30
CA TYR A 138 5.80 -1.12 -7.01
C TYR A 138 4.36 -1.45 -6.63
N TRP A 139 3.73 -0.59 -5.83
CA TRP A 139 2.36 -0.74 -5.40
C TRP A 139 1.38 -0.67 -6.58
N GLU A 140 1.53 0.30 -7.48
CA GLU A 140 0.71 0.44 -8.68
C GLU A 140 0.88 -0.73 -9.63
N THR A 141 2.12 -1.19 -9.82
CA THR A 141 2.40 -2.38 -10.65
C THR A 141 1.69 -3.60 -10.07
N GLY A 142 1.81 -3.83 -8.76
CA GLY A 142 1.15 -4.94 -8.08
C GLY A 142 -0.38 -4.88 -8.20
N LEU A 143 -0.98 -3.69 -8.10
CA LEU A 143 -2.43 -3.55 -8.30
C LEU A 143 -2.86 -3.73 -9.74
N LYS A 144 -2.10 -3.22 -10.72
CA LYS A 144 -2.41 -3.41 -12.14
C LYS A 144 -2.37 -4.88 -12.52
N THR A 145 -1.40 -5.66 -11.99
CA THR A 145 -1.36 -7.12 -12.16
C THR A 145 -2.54 -7.84 -11.49
N LEU A 146 -3.10 -7.31 -10.42
CA LEU A 146 -4.29 -7.88 -9.77
C LEU A 146 -5.61 -7.43 -10.40
N ALA A 147 -5.60 -6.32 -11.12
CA ALA A 147 -6.77 -5.73 -11.75
C ALA A 147 -6.97 -6.19 -13.21
N SER A 148 -5.92 -6.74 -13.85
CA SER A 148 -5.99 -7.46 -15.12
C SER A 148 -6.72 -8.79 -14.98
#